data_AF-X1I8C9-F1
#
_entry.id   AF-X1I8C9-F1
#
_cell.length_a   1.000
_cell.length_b   1.000
_cell.length_c   1.000
_cell.angle_alpha   90.00
_cell.angle_beta   90.00
_cell.angle_gamma   90.00
#
_symmetry.space_group_name_H-M   'P 1'
#
loop_
_entity.id
_entity.type
_entity.pdbx_description
1 polymer ?
#
loop_
_entity_poly.entity_id
_entity_poly.type
_entity_poly.pdbx_seq_one_letter_code
_entity_poly.pdbx_strand_id
1 'polypeptide(L)'
;MATVKTAISMPEHLFQELEAAAKEMQVPRSQVFALAVKEFLRERENRRILEQLNRVYGEEPDEEERNLAKAMKARLRQLTAREEW
;
A
#
# COMPACT_ATOMS: atom_id res chain seq x y z
N MET A 1 1.91 -4.72 25.65
CA MET A 1 0.56 -4.70 25.04
C MET A 1 -0.16 -5.98 25.42
N ALA A 2 -1.48 -5.95 25.57
CA ALA A 2 -2.27 -7.14 25.87
C ALA A 2 -2.36 -8.05 24.63
N THR A 3 -2.22 -9.36 24.82
CA THR A 3 -2.35 -10.36 23.75
C THR A 3 -3.74 -10.99 23.81
N VAL A 4 -4.45 -11.00 22.69
CA VAL A 4 -5.76 -11.65 22.56
C VAL A 4 -5.58 -13.00 21.86
N LYS A 5 -6.21 -14.06 22.39
CA LYS A 5 -6.25 -15.38 21.76
C LYS A 5 -7.59 -15.58 21.07
N THR A 6 -7.54 -15.91 19.79
CA THR A 6 -8.74 -16.12 18.97
C THR A 6 -8.57 -17.42 18.19
N ALA A 7 -9.58 -18.29 18.21
CA ALA A 7 -9.65 -19.43 17.32
C ALA A 7 -10.27 -18.98 15.99
N ILE A 8 -9.64 -19.34 14.87
CA ILE A 8 -10.12 -19.01 13.53
C ILE A 8 -10.25 -20.30 12.71
N SER A 9 -11.29 -20.37 11.90
CA SER A 9 -11.39 -21.39 10.86
C SER A 9 -10.72 -20.87 9.59
N MET A 10 -9.87 -21.68 8.97
CA MET A 10 -9.22 -21.35 7.70
C MET A 10 -9.02 -22.61 6.85
N PRO A 11 -8.84 -22.46 5.53
CA PRO A 11 -8.54 -23.60 4.66
C PRO A 11 -7.23 -24.30 5.07
N GLU A 12 -7.21 -25.63 4.99
CA GLU A 12 -6.05 -26.43 5.40
C GLU A 12 -4.80 -26.11 4.58
N HIS A 13 -4.93 -25.96 3.26
CA HIS A 13 -3.80 -25.61 2.39
C HIS A 13 -3.13 -24.29 2.84
N LEU A 14 -3.93 -23.28 3.17
CA LEU A 14 -3.43 -21.98 3.61
C LEU A 14 -2.72 -22.09 4.97
N PHE A 15 -3.21 -22.95 5.86
CA PHE A 15 -2.53 -23.23 7.13
C PHE A 15 -1.18 -23.93 6.91
N GLN A 16 -1.09 -24.86 5.96
CA GLN A 16 0.17 -25.54 5.61
C GLN A 16 1.20 -24.57 5.01
N GLU A 17 0.77 -23.65 4.14
CA GLU A 17 1.63 -22.59 3.61
C GLU A 17 2.14 -21.66 4.72
N LEU A 18 1.26 -21.26 5.64
CA LEU A 18 1.63 -20.44 6.79
C LEU A 18 2.63 -21.16 7.71
N GLU A 19 2.46 -22.46 7.94
CA GLU A 19 3.40 -23.31 8.68
C GLU A 19 4.78 -23.34 8.02
N ALA A 20 4.84 -23.51 6.70
CA ALA A 20 6.09 -23.51 5.94
C ALA A 20 6.81 -22.16 6.07
N ALA A 21 6.08 -21.05 5.87
CA ALA A 21 6.63 -19.70 6.00
C ALA A 21 7.13 -19.41 7.43
N ALA A 22 6.37 -19.82 8.45
CA ALA A 22 6.77 -19.66 9.85
C ALA A 22 8.08 -20.40 10.17
N LYS A 23 8.25 -21.61 9.63
CA LYS A 23 9.48 -22.41 9.79
C LYS A 23 10.67 -21.76 9.08
N GLU A 24 10.49 -21.32 7.84
CA GLU A 24 11.54 -20.65 7.06
C GLU A 24 12.02 -19.37 7.76
N MET A 25 11.08 -18.58 8.26
CA MET A 25 11.36 -17.33 8.98
C MET A 25 11.81 -17.54 10.44
N GLN A 26 11.76 -18.78 10.95
CA GLN A 26 12.05 -19.14 12.35
C GLN A 26 11.22 -18.35 13.38
N VAL A 27 9.95 -18.08 13.07
CA VAL A 27 9.03 -17.35 13.96
C VAL A 27 7.79 -18.18 14.31
N PRO A 28 7.10 -17.87 15.41
CA PRO A 28 5.82 -18.51 15.70
C PRO A 28 4.76 -18.21 14.62
N ARG A 29 3.91 -19.18 14.30
CA ARG A 29 2.74 -19.03 13.41
C ARG A 29 1.93 -17.76 13.66
N SER A 30 1.68 -17.44 14.94
CA SER A 30 0.90 -16.27 15.33
C SER A 30 1.55 -14.96 14.90
N GLN A 31 2.88 -14.92 14.79
CA GLN A 31 3.62 -13.76 14.31
C GLN A 31 3.46 -13.60 12.79
N VAL A 32 3.52 -14.68 12.01
CA VAL A 32 3.23 -14.64 10.57
C VAL A 32 1.81 -14.13 10.33
N PHE A 33 0.85 -14.64 11.10
CA PHE A 33 -0.54 -14.19 11.00
C PHE A 33 -0.69 -12.71 11.37
N ALA A 34 -0.06 -12.25 12.45
CA ALA A 34 -0.08 -10.84 12.86
C ALA A 34 0.54 -9.92 11.79
N LEU A 35 1.64 -10.34 11.15
CA LEU A 35 2.26 -9.61 10.05
C LEU A 35 1.31 -9.52 8.84
N ALA A 36 0.71 -10.63 8.44
CA ALA A 36 -0.24 -10.67 7.33
C ALA A 36 -1.46 -9.76 7.58
N VAL A 37 -2.04 -9.81 8.78
CA VAL A 37 -3.17 -8.94 9.16
C VAL A 37 -2.76 -7.47 9.15
N LYS A 38 -1.58 -7.14 9.66
CA LYS A 38 -1.06 -5.76 9.66
C LYS A 38 -0.94 -5.24 8.23
N GLU A 39 -0.37 -6.03 7.34
CA GLU A 39 -0.19 -5.65 5.93
C GLU A 39 -1.53 -5.50 5.22
N PHE A 40 -2.43 -6.46 5.39
CA PHE A 40 -3.78 -6.39 4.82
C PHE A 40 -4.55 -5.14 5.25
N LEU A 41 -4.49 -4.78 6.55
CA LEU A 41 -5.14 -3.58 7.06
C LEU A 41 -4.49 -2.31 6.50
N ARG A 42 -3.16 -2.28 6.39
CA ARG A 42 -2.43 -1.15 5.80
C ARG A 42 -2.83 -0.93 4.34
N GLU A 43 -2.83 -1.97 3.53
CA GLU A 43 -3.23 -1.87 2.13
C GLU A 43 -4.69 -1.41 1.99
N ARG A 44 -5.59 -1.92 2.83
CA ARG A 44 -7.00 -1.52 2.81
C ARG A 44 -7.17 -0.04 3.15
N GLU A 45 -6.43 0.46 4.14
CA GLU A 45 -6.46 1.88 4.49
C GLU A 45 -5.88 2.74 3.37
N ASN A 46 -4.78 2.32 2.75
CA ASN A 46 -4.21 3.03 1.60
C ASN A 46 -5.20 3.12 0.43
N ARG A 47 -5.92 2.02 0.12
CA ARG A 47 -6.97 2.02 -0.90
C ARG A 47 -8.09 2.99 -0.54
N ARG A 48 -8.54 3.00 0.71
CA ARG A 48 -9.57 3.93 1.19
C ARG A 48 -9.14 5.39 1.03
N ILE A 49 -7.92 5.73 1.42
CA ILE A 49 -7.38 7.09 1.27
C ILE A 49 -7.33 7.48 -0.21
N LEU A 50 -6.85 6.57 -1.08
CA LEU A 50 -6.80 6.82 -2.52
C LEU A 50 -8.20 7.05 -3.10
N GLU A 51 -9.19 6.25 -2.70
CA GLU A 51 -10.60 6.43 -3.11
C GLU A 51 -11.15 7.80 -2.67
N GLN A 52 -10.82 8.25 -1.46
CA GLN A 52 -11.22 9.57 -0.98
C GLN A 52 -10.54 10.69 -1.78
N LEU A 53 -9.26 10.54 -2.10
CA LEU A 53 -8.53 11.51 -2.92
C LEU A 53 -9.12 11.58 -4.32
N ASN A 54 -9.38 10.44 -4.95
CA ASN A 54 -10.00 10.36 -6.28
C ASN A 54 -11.42 10.93 -6.28
N ARG A 55 -12.15 10.90 -5.17
CA ARG A 55 -13.46 11.56 -5.09
C ARG A 55 -13.37 13.08 -5.20
N VAL A 56 -12.29 13.68 -4.68
CA VAL A 56 -12.09 15.13 -4.67
C VAL A 56 -11.36 15.60 -5.93
N TYR A 57 -10.39 14.82 -6.41
CA TYR A 57 -9.45 15.22 -7.47
C TYR A 57 -9.49 14.32 -8.71
N GLY A 58 -10.39 13.33 -8.76
CA GLY A 58 -10.46 12.39 -9.88
C GLY A 58 -11.26 12.89 -11.06
N GLU A 59 -11.82 14.09 -10.98
CA GLU A 59 -12.45 14.75 -12.13
C GLU A 59 -11.39 15.20 -13.14
N GLU A 60 -11.83 15.42 -14.38
CA GLU A 60 -10.92 15.84 -15.44
C GLU A 60 -10.43 17.27 -15.13
N PRO A 61 -9.12 17.52 -15.12
CA PRO A 61 -8.59 18.79 -14.65
C PRO A 61 -9.11 19.93 -15.51
N ASP A 62 -9.44 21.05 -14.88
CA ASP A 62 -9.98 22.20 -15.58
C ASP A 62 -8.92 22.91 -16.46
N GLU A 63 -9.31 23.97 -17.16
CA GLU A 63 -8.37 24.68 -18.04
C GLU A 63 -7.21 25.35 -17.27
N GLU A 64 -7.45 25.83 -16.06
CA GLU A 64 -6.42 26.42 -15.21
C GLU A 64 -5.44 25.35 -14.71
N GLU A 65 -5.95 24.22 -14.23
CA GLU A 65 -5.14 23.08 -13.78
C GLU A 65 -4.29 22.50 -14.91
N ARG A 66 -4.86 22.41 -16.13
CA ARG A 66 -4.12 22.00 -17.33
C ARG A 66 -3.01 22.99 -17.68
N ASN A 67 -3.24 24.28 -17.56
CA ASN A 67 -2.24 25.31 -17.84
C ASN A 67 -1.13 25.32 -16.78
N LEU A 68 -1.49 25.15 -15.50
CA LEU A 68 -0.53 24.98 -14.41
C LEU A 68 0.33 23.73 -14.60
N ALA A 69 -0.28 22.59 -14.94
CA ALA A 69 0.45 21.34 -15.20
C ALA A 69 1.45 21.48 -16.37
N LYS A 70 1.08 22.18 -17.45
CA LYS A 70 1.99 22.50 -18.55
C LYS A 70 3.17 23.35 -18.09
N ALA A 71 2.93 24.38 -17.29
CA ALA A 71 3.98 25.24 -16.74
C ALA A 71 4.94 24.47 -15.81
N MET A 72 4.39 23.63 -14.93
CA MET A 72 5.19 22.76 -14.04
C MET A 72 6.05 21.78 -14.83
N LYS A 73 5.50 21.14 -15.88
CA LYS A 73 6.24 20.23 -16.75
C LYS A 73 7.36 20.93 -17.53
N ALA A 74 7.13 22.16 -18.00
CA ALA A 74 8.15 22.96 -18.66
C ALA A 74 9.31 23.30 -17.70
N ARG A 75 8.98 23.69 -16.46
CA ARG A 75 9.97 23.99 -15.41
C ARG A 75 10.77 22.75 -15.01
N LEU A 76 10.11 21.59 -14.86
CA LEU A 76 10.79 20.33 -14.54
C LEU A 76 11.79 19.95 -15.63
N ARG A 77 11.41 20.03 -16.91
CA ARG A 77 12.30 19.75 -18.05
C ARG A 77 13.55 20.64 -18.06
N GLN A 78 13.41 21.90 -17.67
CA GLN A 78 14.57 22.81 -17.59
C GLN A 78 15.52 22.44 -16.45
N LEU A 79 15.02 21.86 -15.36
CA LEU A 79 15.82 21.41 -14.24
C LEU A 79 16.54 20.09 -14.56
N THR A 80 15.84 19.10 -15.11
CA THR A 80 16.44 17.82 -15.48
C THR A 80 17.37 17.90 -16.70
N ALA A 81 17.20 18.88 -17.59
CA ALA A 81 18.17 19.13 -18.66
C ALA A 81 19.49 19.78 -18.17
N ARG A 82 19.53 20.27 -16.92
CA ARG A 82 20.76 20.79 -16.31
C ARG A 82 21.53 19.74 -15.52
N GLU A 83 20.89 18.64 -15.18
CA GLU A 83 21.51 17.46 -14.56
C GLU A 83 21.69 16.39 -15.64
N GLU A 84 22.65 16.58 -16.54
CA GLU A 84 23.21 15.46 -17.30
C GLU A 84 24.06 14.64 -16.31
N TRP A 85 23.73 13.37 -16.15
CA TRP A 85 24.51 12.42 -15.34
C TRP A 85 25.94 12.27 -15.86
#